data_AF-A0A527ZBS1-F1
#
_entry.id   AF-A0A527ZBS1-F1
#
_cell.length_a   1.000
_cell.length_b   1.000
_cell.length_c   1.000
_cell.angle_alpha   90.00
_cell.angle_beta   90.00
_cell.angle_gamma   90.00
#
_symmetry.space_group_name_H-M   'P 1'
#
loop_
_entity.id
_entity.type
_entity.pdbx_description
1 polymer ?
#
loop_
_entity_poly.entity_id
_entity_poly.type
_entity_poly.pdbx_seq_one_letter_code
_entity_poly.pdbx_strand_id
1 'polypeptide(L)'
;EHFRQALAVDPDMARAWLMLTQVKRQQERDAELAGMEAQHAKAPEGSLARMQLSFGLGKANDDLKDYGRAFDYFAEGNAIRRTGIDYDAARTRAEFETMKAVFDKAFFDKHRPSGIADDTPIFVVGMPRSGTTLVEQIIASHPQVYGAGELGILKTAVGKQFPPGMKGGFPSGIADMPDKAYAEAGQAYLDLLHARYPGFRHVTDKMPGNFLLVGFIHLMLPKAKIIH
;
A
#
# COMPACT_ATOMS: atom_id res chain seq x y z
N GLU A 1 -6.35 20.57 -14.94
CA GLU A 1 -6.47 20.71 -16.41
C GLU A 1 -6.40 19.36 -17.13
N HIS A 2 -5.41 18.50 -16.86
CA HIS A 2 -5.29 17.19 -17.51
C HIS A 2 -6.53 16.28 -17.44
N PHE A 3 -7.23 16.20 -16.31
CA PHE A 3 -8.46 15.39 -16.23
C PHE A 3 -9.59 15.94 -17.10
N ARG A 4 -9.69 17.27 -17.26
CA ARG A 4 -10.66 17.88 -18.17
C ARG A 4 -10.32 17.59 -19.63
N GLN A 5 -9.04 17.60 -19.98
CA GLN A 5 -8.58 17.20 -21.32
C GLN A 5 -8.89 15.73 -21.60
N ALA A 6 -8.68 14.84 -20.62
CA ALA A 6 -9.06 13.44 -20.76
C ALA A 6 -10.57 13.28 -21.00
N LEU A 7 -11.41 14.00 -20.26
CA LEU A 7 -12.86 13.99 -20.41
C LEU A 7 -13.36 14.63 -21.71
N ALA A 8 -12.60 15.55 -22.31
CA ALA A 8 -12.90 16.10 -23.63
C ALA A 8 -12.66 15.08 -24.75
N VAL A 9 -11.73 14.13 -24.55
CA VAL A 9 -11.44 13.04 -25.50
C VAL A 9 -12.38 11.85 -25.27
N ASP A 10 -12.57 11.46 -24.01
CA ASP A 10 -13.42 10.34 -23.59
C ASP A 10 -14.28 10.76 -22.39
N PRO A 11 -15.51 11.22 -22.63
CA PRO A 11 -16.45 11.60 -21.57
C PRO A 11 -16.87 10.44 -20.67
N ASP A 12 -16.70 9.20 -21.11
CA ASP A 12 -17.13 7.99 -20.40
C ASP A 12 -16.02 7.45 -19.47
N MET A 13 -14.84 8.10 -19.46
CA MET A 13 -13.72 7.77 -18.60
C MET A 13 -14.02 8.09 -17.12
N ALA A 14 -14.77 7.20 -16.46
CA ALA A 14 -15.20 7.32 -15.07
C ALA A 14 -14.06 7.61 -14.08
N ARG A 15 -12.86 7.04 -14.32
CA ARG A 15 -11.67 7.33 -13.51
C ARG A 15 -11.25 8.81 -13.59
N ALA A 16 -11.36 9.45 -14.75
CA ALA A 16 -11.01 10.85 -14.91
C ALA A 16 -12.00 11.76 -14.16
N TRP A 17 -13.30 11.43 -14.16
CA TRP A 17 -14.30 12.10 -13.33
C TRP A 17 -13.96 11.99 -11.84
N LEU A 18 -13.71 10.78 -11.33
CA LEU A 18 -13.32 10.59 -9.94
C LEU A 18 -12.05 11.36 -9.57
N MET A 19 -11.02 11.32 -10.40
CA MET A 19 -9.77 12.03 -10.11
C MET A 19 -9.91 13.55 -10.21
N LEU A 20 -10.80 14.07 -11.07
CA LEU A 20 -11.12 15.49 -11.12
C LEU A 20 -11.65 15.97 -9.77
N THR A 21 -12.52 15.20 -9.11
CA THR A 21 -13.01 15.57 -7.78
C THR A 21 -11.92 15.48 -6.70
N GLN A 22 -10.87 14.67 -6.87
CA GLN A 22 -9.76 14.64 -5.89
C GLN A 22 -8.89 15.91 -5.93
N VAL A 23 -8.77 16.55 -7.10
CA VAL A 23 -7.91 17.74 -7.28
C VAL A 23 -8.68 19.07 -7.31
N LYS A 24 -10.00 19.01 -7.51
CA LYS A 24 -10.90 20.17 -7.49
C LYS A 24 -11.89 20.01 -6.36
N ARG A 25 -11.95 21.01 -5.47
CA ARG A 25 -13.04 21.12 -4.49
C ARG A 25 -14.29 21.65 -5.18
N GLN A 26 -15.43 20.97 -5.01
CA GLN A 26 -16.71 21.42 -5.52
C GLN A 26 -17.25 22.55 -4.64
N GLN A 27 -17.67 23.66 -5.25
CA GLN A 27 -18.19 24.82 -4.51
C GLN A 27 -19.66 25.11 -4.82
N GLU A 28 -20.11 24.71 -6.01
CA GLU A 28 -21.48 24.91 -6.49
C GLU A 28 -21.92 23.71 -7.35
N ARG A 29 -23.18 23.68 -7.81
CA ARG A 29 -23.67 22.65 -8.73
C ARG A 29 -23.43 23.07 -10.18
N ASP A 30 -22.18 22.95 -10.64
CA ASP A 30 -21.75 23.35 -11.97
C ASP A 30 -21.99 22.29 -13.06
N ALA A 31 -21.65 22.64 -14.30
CA ALA A 31 -21.79 21.75 -15.46
C ALA A 31 -20.93 20.48 -15.36
N GLU A 32 -19.81 20.52 -14.63
CA GLU A 32 -18.95 19.33 -14.44
C GLU A 32 -19.64 18.32 -13.52
N LEU A 33 -20.26 18.80 -12.42
CA LEU A 33 -21.05 17.93 -11.55
C LEU A 33 -22.24 17.33 -12.31
N ALA A 34 -22.98 18.15 -13.07
CA ALA A 34 -24.09 17.67 -13.89
C ALA A 34 -23.64 16.64 -14.94
N GLY A 35 -22.47 16.85 -15.56
CA GLY A 35 -21.86 15.89 -16.49
C GLY A 35 -21.52 14.56 -15.82
N MET A 36 -20.96 14.60 -14.61
CA MET A 36 -20.66 13.40 -13.83
C MET A 36 -21.94 12.67 -13.40
N GLU A 37 -23.00 13.38 -13.00
CA GLU A 37 -24.33 12.80 -12.70
C GLU A 37 -24.92 12.12 -13.94
N ALA A 38 -24.81 12.75 -15.12
CA ALA A 38 -25.29 12.16 -16.38
C ALA A 38 -24.50 10.90 -16.76
N GLN A 39 -23.18 10.88 -16.52
CA GLN A 39 -22.36 9.70 -16.77
C GLN A 39 -22.67 8.56 -15.79
N HIS A 40 -22.91 8.90 -14.52
CA HIS A 40 -23.34 7.93 -13.52
C HIS A 40 -24.65 7.27 -13.92
N ALA A 41 -25.64 8.05 -14.38
CA ALA A 41 -26.94 7.54 -14.83
C ALA A 41 -26.84 6.56 -16.03
N LYS A 42 -25.84 6.71 -16.90
CA LYS A 42 -25.60 5.82 -18.05
C LYS A 42 -24.79 4.57 -17.67
N ALA A 43 -23.94 4.66 -16.67
CA ALA A 43 -23.04 3.58 -16.30
C ALA A 43 -23.83 2.34 -15.82
N PRO A 44 -23.53 1.13 -16.33
CA PRO A 44 -24.23 -0.08 -15.91
C PRO A 44 -24.11 -0.29 -14.40
N GLU A 45 -25.21 -0.72 -13.77
CA GLU A 45 -25.23 -1.06 -12.34
C GLU A 45 -24.18 -2.12 -12.03
N GLY A 46 -23.50 -1.98 -10.88
CA GLY A 46 -22.44 -2.92 -10.49
C GLY A 46 -21.11 -2.77 -11.24
N SER A 47 -21.02 -1.92 -12.27
CA SER A 47 -19.78 -1.76 -13.03
C SER A 47 -18.69 -0.98 -12.28
N LEU A 48 -17.43 -1.18 -12.68
CA LEU A 48 -16.30 -0.38 -12.19
C LEU A 48 -16.50 1.12 -12.46
N ALA A 49 -17.09 1.47 -13.61
CA ALA A 49 -17.39 2.85 -13.97
C ALA A 49 -18.42 3.46 -13.01
N ARG A 50 -19.52 2.74 -12.74
CA ARG A 50 -20.54 3.16 -11.77
C ARG A 50 -19.91 3.39 -10.40
N MET A 51 -19.12 2.43 -9.91
CA MET A 51 -18.40 2.53 -8.63
C MET A 51 -17.52 3.80 -8.56
N GLN A 52 -16.73 4.08 -9.59
CA GLN A 52 -15.84 5.26 -9.63
C GLN A 52 -16.65 6.56 -9.64
N LEU A 53 -17.71 6.63 -10.43
CA LEU A 53 -18.60 7.80 -10.50
C LEU A 53 -19.35 8.02 -9.18
N SER A 54 -19.80 6.95 -8.51
CA SER A 54 -20.42 7.05 -7.18
C SER A 54 -19.43 7.64 -6.16
N PHE A 55 -18.17 7.21 -6.11
CA PHE A 55 -17.19 7.85 -5.23
C PHE A 55 -16.92 9.32 -5.59
N GLY A 56 -16.91 9.65 -6.88
CA GLY A 56 -16.75 11.03 -7.36
C GLY A 56 -17.90 11.93 -6.92
N LEU A 57 -19.14 11.48 -7.15
CA LEU A 57 -20.37 12.15 -6.75
C LEU A 57 -20.52 12.25 -5.24
N GLY A 58 -20.14 11.20 -4.50
CA GLY A 58 -20.09 11.22 -3.04
C GLY A 58 -19.21 12.36 -2.54
N LYS A 59 -17.96 12.45 -3.04
CA LYS A 59 -17.03 13.53 -2.68
C LYS A 59 -17.54 14.90 -3.07
N ALA A 60 -18.12 15.06 -4.27
CA ALA A 60 -18.64 16.34 -4.73
C ALA A 60 -19.82 16.83 -3.89
N ASN A 61 -20.73 15.94 -3.48
CA ASN A 61 -21.84 16.31 -2.58
C ASN A 61 -21.35 16.56 -1.15
N ASP A 62 -20.32 15.85 -0.68
CA ASP A 62 -19.68 16.12 0.63
C ASP A 62 -19.05 17.52 0.69
N ASP A 63 -18.33 17.92 -0.36
CA ASP A 63 -17.79 19.27 -0.51
C ASP A 63 -18.88 20.36 -0.44
N LEU A 64 -20.04 20.07 -1.04
CA LEU A 64 -21.23 20.92 -1.03
C LEU A 64 -22.02 20.86 0.30
N LYS A 65 -21.57 20.04 1.26
CA LYS A 65 -22.23 19.76 2.53
C LYS A 65 -23.60 19.10 2.41
N ASP A 66 -23.89 18.50 1.25
CA ASP A 66 -25.08 17.68 1.02
C ASP A 66 -24.77 16.24 1.45
N TYR A 67 -24.63 16.06 2.76
CA TYR A 67 -24.14 14.81 3.33
C TYR A 67 -25.07 13.63 3.06
N GLY A 68 -26.39 13.86 2.96
CA GLY A 68 -27.34 12.80 2.63
C GLY A 68 -27.03 12.18 1.28
N ARG A 69 -26.97 13.01 0.22
CA ARG A 69 -26.60 12.53 -1.12
C ARG A 69 -25.18 11.98 -1.16
N ALA A 70 -24.25 12.59 -0.43
CA ALA A 70 -22.89 12.09 -0.36
C ALA A 70 -22.83 10.65 0.17
N PHE A 71 -23.54 10.36 1.27
CA PHE A 71 -23.63 9.04 1.86
C PHE A 71 -24.30 8.03 0.94
N ASP A 72 -25.37 8.40 0.23
CA ASP A 72 -26.05 7.50 -0.72
C ASP A 72 -25.09 7.04 -1.82
N TYR A 73 -24.33 7.97 -2.41
CA TYR A 73 -23.32 7.63 -3.42
C TYR A 73 -22.13 6.85 -2.85
N PHE A 74 -21.65 7.18 -1.64
CA PHE A 74 -20.60 6.39 -1.01
C PHE A 74 -21.07 4.97 -0.68
N ALA A 75 -22.32 4.80 -0.25
CA ALA A 75 -22.92 3.50 0.03
C ALA A 75 -23.02 2.65 -1.25
N GLU A 76 -23.49 3.24 -2.36
CA GLU A 76 -23.52 2.56 -3.66
C GLU A 76 -22.11 2.15 -4.12
N GLY A 77 -21.14 3.08 -4.09
CA GLY A 77 -19.76 2.79 -4.46
C GLY A 77 -19.14 1.68 -3.61
N ASN A 78 -19.40 1.69 -2.29
CA ASN A 78 -18.94 0.65 -1.38
C ASN A 78 -19.62 -0.69 -1.63
N ALA A 79 -20.93 -0.71 -1.92
CA ALA A 79 -21.67 -1.94 -2.22
C ALA A 79 -21.11 -2.60 -3.50
N ILE A 80 -20.84 -1.82 -4.55
CA ILE A 80 -20.21 -2.33 -5.77
C ILE A 80 -18.79 -2.79 -5.49
N ARG A 81 -17.99 -2.01 -4.75
CA ARG A 81 -16.62 -2.40 -4.39
C ARG A 81 -16.61 -3.72 -3.60
N ARG A 82 -17.60 -3.95 -2.73
CA ARG A 82 -17.70 -5.13 -1.88
C ARG A 82 -17.89 -6.42 -2.68
N THR A 83 -18.57 -6.38 -3.83
CA THR A 83 -18.79 -7.57 -4.67
C THR A 83 -17.50 -8.11 -5.27
N GLY A 84 -16.51 -7.24 -5.51
CA GLY A 84 -15.18 -7.62 -6.01
C GLY A 84 -14.20 -8.08 -4.92
N ILE A 85 -14.62 -8.14 -3.66
CA ILE A 85 -13.75 -8.54 -2.54
C ILE A 85 -14.11 -9.97 -2.08
N ASP A 86 -13.27 -10.93 -2.45
CA ASP A 86 -13.33 -12.31 -1.94
C ASP A 86 -12.55 -12.44 -0.62
N TYR A 87 -13.04 -11.79 0.44
CA TYR A 87 -12.42 -11.90 1.76
C TYR A 87 -12.94 -13.14 2.49
N ASP A 88 -12.01 -14.00 2.91
CA ASP A 88 -12.26 -15.16 3.75
C ASP A 88 -11.40 -15.05 5.02
N ALA A 89 -12.08 -14.94 6.16
CA ALA A 89 -11.43 -14.83 7.47
C ALA A 89 -10.70 -16.10 7.88
N ALA A 90 -11.21 -17.28 7.51
CA ALA A 90 -10.56 -18.55 7.79
C ALA A 90 -9.29 -18.72 6.95
N ARG A 91 -9.35 -18.37 5.66
CA ARG A 91 -8.18 -18.32 4.78
C ARG A 91 -7.11 -17.37 5.33
N THR A 92 -7.51 -16.14 5.67
CA THR A 92 -6.60 -15.13 6.26
C THR A 92 -5.95 -15.66 7.55
N ARG A 93 -6.74 -16.28 8.44
CA ARG A 93 -6.20 -16.87 9.68
C ARG A 93 -5.19 -17.99 9.39
N ALA A 94 -5.48 -18.85 8.43
CA ALA A 94 -4.58 -19.92 8.02
C ALA A 94 -3.25 -19.38 7.45
N GLU A 95 -3.28 -18.27 6.70
CA GLU A 95 -2.07 -17.58 6.21
C GLU A 95 -1.20 -17.08 7.37
N PHE A 96 -1.81 -16.48 8.41
CA PHE A 96 -1.09 -16.05 9.62
C PHE A 96 -0.50 -17.23 10.41
N GLU A 97 -1.24 -18.31 10.59
CA GLU A 97 -0.70 -19.50 11.26
C GLU A 97 0.43 -20.14 10.45
N THR A 98 0.36 -20.11 9.11
CA THR A 98 1.45 -20.56 8.24
C THR A 98 2.70 -19.69 8.40
N MET A 99 2.54 -18.35 8.46
CA MET A 99 3.67 -17.46 8.75
C MET A 99 4.34 -17.76 10.09
N LYS A 100 3.56 -17.96 11.15
CA LYS A 100 4.09 -18.29 12.48
C LYS A 100 4.80 -19.65 12.50
N ALA A 101 4.28 -20.63 11.76
CA ALA A 101 4.88 -21.96 11.66
C ALA A 101 6.18 -21.96 10.85
N VAL A 102 6.28 -21.11 9.81
CA VAL A 102 7.52 -21.00 9.01
C VAL A 102 8.60 -20.21 9.74
N PHE A 103 8.27 -19.07 10.35
CA PHE A 103 9.23 -18.25 11.09
C PHE A 103 9.33 -18.67 12.57
N ASP A 104 9.51 -19.96 12.81
CA ASP A 104 9.66 -20.54 14.14
C ASP A 104 11.13 -20.56 14.60
N LYS A 105 11.38 -21.13 15.79
CA LYS A 105 12.74 -21.26 16.31
C LYS A 105 13.64 -22.09 15.40
N ALA A 106 13.13 -23.19 14.82
CA ALA A 106 13.93 -24.08 13.99
C ALA A 106 14.39 -23.38 12.70
N PHE A 107 13.54 -22.55 12.11
CA PHE A 107 13.91 -21.70 10.98
C PHE A 107 15.06 -20.75 11.33
N PHE A 108 15.00 -20.04 12.46
CA PHE A 108 16.08 -19.12 12.87
C PHE A 108 17.34 -19.84 13.39
N ASP A 109 17.24 -21.08 13.85
CA ASP A 109 18.41 -21.90 14.17
C ASP A 109 19.11 -22.40 12.88
N LYS A 110 18.33 -22.68 11.82
CA LYS A 110 18.80 -23.14 10.51
C LYS A 110 19.44 -22.01 9.69
N HIS A 111 18.85 -20.82 9.74
CA HIS A 111 19.28 -19.67 8.93
C HIS A 111 20.11 -18.68 9.73
N ARG A 112 21.20 -18.20 9.12
CA ARG A 112 21.99 -17.10 9.69
C ARG A 112 21.50 -15.77 9.13
N PRO A 113 21.21 -14.76 9.98
CA PRO A 113 21.03 -13.40 9.49
C PRO A 113 22.24 -12.93 8.69
N SER A 114 22.02 -12.02 7.75
CA SER A 114 23.06 -11.46 6.90
C SER A 114 24.15 -10.78 7.73
N GLY A 115 25.36 -10.66 7.17
CA GLY A 115 26.45 -9.90 7.80
C GLY A 115 26.31 -8.37 7.67
N ILE A 116 25.17 -7.87 7.17
CA ILE A 116 24.97 -6.45 6.88
C ILE A 116 24.92 -5.67 8.20
N ALA A 117 25.86 -4.73 8.34
CA ALA A 117 25.98 -3.87 9.52
C ALA A 117 25.23 -2.53 9.38
N ASP A 118 24.73 -2.22 8.18
CA ASP A 118 24.00 -0.99 7.90
C ASP A 118 22.67 -0.96 8.66
N ASP A 119 22.52 0.04 9.53
CA ASP A 119 21.36 0.28 10.40
C ASP A 119 20.55 1.53 9.98
N THR A 120 20.75 2.01 8.74
CA THR A 120 20.00 3.14 8.18
C THR A 120 18.48 2.92 8.18
N PRO A 121 17.93 1.74 7.82
CA PRO A 121 16.48 1.59 7.69
C PRO A 121 15.76 1.51 9.04
N ILE A 122 14.65 2.24 9.14
CA ILE A 122 13.67 2.12 10.23
C ILE A 122 12.33 1.72 9.62
N PHE A 123 11.93 0.46 9.80
CA PHE A 123 10.64 -0.02 9.34
C PHE A 123 9.55 0.37 10.35
N VAL A 124 8.51 1.05 9.87
CA VAL A 124 7.30 1.34 10.66
C VAL A 124 6.16 0.50 10.07
N VAL A 125 5.76 -0.53 10.80
CA VAL A 125 4.85 -1.58 10.33
C VAL A 125 3.58 -1.65 11.19
N GLY A 126 2.56 -2.36 10.72
CA GLY A 126 1.31 -2.56 11.47
C GLY A 126 0.10 -2.70 10.56
N MET A 127 -1.09 -2.71 11.15
CA MET A 127 -2.32 -2.74 10.37
C MET A 127 -2.59 -1.38 9.73
N PRO A 128 -3.19 -1.32 8.52
CA PRO A 128 -3.72 -0.07 8.01
C PRO A 128 -4.62 0.60 9.05
N ARG A 129 -4.49 1.93 9.19
CA ARG A 129 -5.26 2.75 10.16
C ARG A 129 -4.90 2.52 11.64
N SER A 130 -3.77 1.90 11.97
CA SER A 130 -3.29 1.75 13.36
C SER A 130 -2.41 2.89 13.88
N GLY A 131 -2.29 4.01 13.16
CA GLY A 131 -1.48 5.15 13.58
C GLY A 131 -0.01 5.13 13.11
N THR A 132 0.37 4.24 12.20
CA THR A 132 1.74 4.17 11.64
C THR A 132 2.24 5.51 11.06
N THR A 133 1.36 6.31 10.45
CA THR A 133 1.71 7.67 9.98
C THR A 133 2.08 8.60 11.13
N LEU A 134 1.34 8.56 12.24
CA LEU A 134 1.66 9.38 13.42
C LEU A 134 3.01 8.95 14.03
N VAL A 135 3.24 7.64 14.12
CA VAL A 135 4.51 7.08 14.60
C VAL A 135 5.67 7.53 13.73
N GLU A 136 5.55 7.45 12.41
CA GLU A 136 6.57 7.95 11.48
C GLU A 136 6.81 9.45 11.67
N GLN A 137 5.77 10.27 11.81
CA GLN A 137 5.92 11.72 12.05
C GLN A 137 6.70 12.01 13.34
N ILE A 138 6.46 11.25 14.42
CA ILE A 138 7.20 11.38 15.67
C ILE A 138 8.68 11.03 15.43
N ILE A 139 8.99 9.93 14.76
CA ILE A 139 10.37 9.49 14.49
C ILE A 139 11.10 10.48 13.57
N ALA A 140 10.44 10.93 12.50
CA ALA A 140 10.96 11.87 11.52
C ALA A 140 11.10 13.31 12.05
N SER A 141 10.62 13.60 13.27
CA SER A 141 10.89 14.87 13.94
C SER A 141 12.35 15.00 14.40
N HIS A 142 13.09 13.88 14.48
CA HIS A 142 14.50 13.87 14.83
C HIS A 142 15.38 14.31 13.64
N PRO A 143 16.38 15.20 13.82
CA PRO A 143 17.15 15.79 12.72
C PRO A 143 18.00 14.82 11.89
N GLN A 144 18.19 13.59 12.38
CA GLN A 144 18.94 12.53 11.69
C GLN A 144 18.05 11.50 10.97
N VAL A 145 16.72 11.69 10.99
CA VAL A 145 15.77 10.74 10.43
C VAL A 145 14.98 11.39 9.30
N TYR A 146 14.98 10.75 8.13
CA TYR A 146 14.13 11.15 7.01
C TYR A 146 12.85 10.31 6.97
N GLY A 147 11.69 10.98 6.98
CA GLY A 147 10.37 10.38 6.84
C GLY A 147 10.04 10.03 5.39
N ALA A 148 10.26 8.80 4.94
CA ALA A 148 10.13 8.46 3.51
C ALA A 148 8.73 7.97 3.09
N GLY A 149 7.82 7.71 4.04
CA GLY A 149 6.47 7.23 3.77
C GLY A 149 6.43 5.78 3.29
N GLU A 150 5.47 5.47 2.42
CA GLU A 150 5.24 4.13 1.88
C GLU A 150 6.17 3.82 0.72
N LEU A 151 7.22 3.02 0.98
CA LEU A 151 8.20 2.63 -0.04
C LEU A 151 7.83 1.31 -0.72
N GLY A 152 7.92 1.29 -2.05
CA GLY A 152 7.86 0.06 -2.83
C GLY A 152 9.19 -0.71 -2.92
N ILE A 153 10.25 -0.22 -2.26
CA ILE A 153 11.63 -0.70 -2.42
C ILE A 153 11.76 -2.16 -2.02
N LEU A 154 11.20 -2.56 -0.87
CA LEU A 154 11.30 -3.94 -0.38
C LEU A 154 10.75 -4.94 -1.39
N LYS A 155 9.57 -4.68 -1.97
CA LYS A 155 8.95 -5.53 -3.00
C LYS A 155 9.84 -5.66 -4.23
N THR A 156 10.50 -4.57 -4.66
CA THR A 156 11.42 -4.58 -5.80
C THR A 156 12.71 -5.33 -5.48
N ALA A 157 13.31 -5.08 -4.32
CA ALA A 157 14.58 -5.66 -3.90
C ALA A 157 14.52 -7.18 -3.76
N VAL A 158 13.45 -7.71 -3.19
CA VAL A 158 13.33 -9.17 -2.96
C VAL A 158 12.97 -9.95 -4.21
N GLY A 159 12.37 -9.31 -5.22
CA GLY A 159 11.77 -10.01 -6.37
C GLY A 159 12.75 -10.84 -7.21
N LYS A 160 14.05 -10.53 -7.17
CA LYS A 160 15.09 -11.29 -7.88
C LYS A 160 15.37 -12.64 -7.21
N GLN A 161 15.52 -12.65 -5.89
CA GLN A 161 15.81 -13.87 -5.12
C GLN A 161 14.53 -14.62 -4.71
N PHE A 162 13.42 -13.90 -4.56
CA PHE A 162 12.14 -14.41 -4.06
C PHE A 162 10.99 -13.98 -5.01
N PRO A 163 10.97 -14.50 -6.26
CA PRO A 163 9.95 -14.12 -7.22
C PRO A 163 8.56 -14.65 -6.82
N PRO A 164 7.45 -13.99 -7.20
CA PRO A 164 6.09 -14.41 -6.84
C PRO A 164 5.72 -15.86 -7.22
N GLY A 165 6.40 -16.44 -8.22
CA GLY A 165 6.19 -17.81 -8.70
C GLY A 165 7.18 -18.84 -8.14
N MET A 166 7.96 -18.51 -7.10
CA MET A 166 8.90 -19.46 -6.51
C MET A 166 8.18 -20.71 -5.97
N LYS A 167 8.86 -21.87 -6.06
CA LYS A 167 8.32 -23.14 -5.55
C LYS A 167 7.96 -22.99 -4.07
N GLY A 168 6.72 -23.35 -3.72
CA GLY A 168 6.19 -23.24 -2.35
C GLY A 168 5.62 -21.86 -1.97
N GLY A 169 5.89 -20.81 -2.75
CA GLY A 169 5.40 -19.45 -2.49
C GLY A 169 5.90 -18.84 -1.17
N PHE A 170 5.51 -17.61 -0.86
CA PHE A 170 5.75 -17.04 0.48
C PHE A 170 4.59 -17.42 1.43
N PRO A 171 4.85 -17.81 2.69
CA PRO A 171 6.17 -17.93 3.33
C PRO A 171 6.84 -19.29 3.14
N SER A 172 6.12 -20.37 2.82
CA SER A 172 6.68 -21.74 2.92
C SER A 172 7.92 -22.00 2.05
N GLY A 173 7.96 -21.46 0.84
CA GLY A 173 9.07 -21.64 -0.10
C GLY A 173 10.37 -20.93 0.30
N ILE A 174 10.35 -20.00 1.27
CA ILE A 174 11.59 -19.35 1.73
C ILE A 174 12.37 -20.24 2.70
N ALA A 175 11.72 -21.23 3.34
CA ALA A 175 12.29 -22.08 4.37
C ALA A 175 13.55 -22.85 3.97
N ASP A 176 13.76 -23.07 2.67
CA ASP A 176 14.90 -23.81 2.12
C ASP A 176 15.83 -22.93 1.27
N MET A 177 15.61 -21.61 1.24
CA MET A 177 16.47 -20.69 0.50
C MET A 177 17.81 -20.51 1.20
N PRO A 178 18.95 -20.48 0.47
CA PRO A 178 20.26 -20.32 1.09
C PRO A 178 20.41 -18.93 1.73
N ASP A 179 21.16 -18.85 2.84
CA ASP A 179 21.42 -17.60 3.58
C ASP A 179 21.90 -16.45 2.68
N LYS A 180 22.68 -16.77 1.65
CA LYS A 180 23.15 -15.81 0.64
C LYS A 180 22.00 -15.06 -0.06
N ALA A 181 20.86 -15.73 -0.32
CA ALA A 181 19.72 -15.11 -0.97
C ALA A 181 19.12 -13.96 -0.13
N TYR A 182 19.07 -14.13 1.20
CA TYR A 182 18.62 -13.08 2.12
C TYR A 182 19.60 -11.92 2.17
N ALA A 183 20.91 -12.20 2.20
CA ALA A 183 21.94 -11.18 2.17
C ALA A 183 21.92 -10.36 0.87
N GLU A 184 21.75 -11.01 -0.29
CA GLU A 184 21.64 -10.33 -1.57
C GLU A 184 20.37 -9.46 -1.66
N ALA A 185 19.24 -9.92 -1.13
CA ALA A 185 18.02 -9.11 -1.02
C ALA A 185 18.22 -7.91 -0.09
N GLY A 186 18.94 -8.10 1.03
CA GLY A 186 19.33 -7.04 1.96
C GLY A 186 20.14 -5.95 1.29
N GLN A 187 21.18 -6.35 0.54
CA GLN A 187 22.02 -5.41 -0.19
C GLN A 187 21.24 -4.66 -1.27
N ALA A 188 20.40 -5.36 -2.04
CA ALA A 188 19.57 -4.72 -3.07
C ALA A 188 18.59 -3.68 -2.49
N TYR A 189 18.05 -3.94 -1.29
CA TYR A 189 17.21 -2.98 -0.58
C TYR A 189 18.00 -1.71 -0.21
N LEU A 190 19.19 -1.88 0.38
CA LEU A 190 20.05 -0.77 0.78
C LEU A 190 20.53 0.05 -0.42
N ASP A 191 20.92 -0.60 -1.52
CA ASP A 191 21.36 0.09 -2.74
C ASP A 191 20.26 1.01 -3.27
N LEU A 192 19.02 0.52 -3.32
CA LEU A 192 17.85 1.30 -3.74
C LEU A 192 17.50 2.41 -2.73
N LEU A 193 17.59 2.13 -1.43
CA LEU A 193 17.31 3.11 -0.38
C LEU A 193 18.31 4.27 -0.43
N HIS A 194 19.60 3.97 -0.47
CA HIS A 194 20.68 4.96 -0.51
C HIS A 194 20.71 5.75 -1.81
N ALA A 195 20.38 5.12 -2.95
CA ALA A 195 20.24 5.82 -4.21
C ALA A 195 19.09 6.85 -4.18
N ARG A 196 17.99 6.54 -3.50
CA ARG A 196 16.82 7.42 -3.42
C ARG A 196 16.93 8.48 -2.32
N TYR A 197 17.63 8.17 -1.22
CA TYR A 197 17.75 9.01 -0.04
C TYR A 197 19.22 9.15 0.39
N PRO A 198 20.09 9.71 -0.47
CA PRO A 198 21.51 9.80 -0.18
C PRO A 198 21.80 10.74 1.01
N GLY A 199 22.72 10.34 1.88
CA GLY A 199 23.26 11.18 2.96
C GLY A 199 22.43 11.23 4.25
N PHE A 200 21.31 10.53 4.34
CA PHE A 200 20.53 10.44 5.58
C PHE A 200 21.06 9.34 6.50
N ARG A 201 21.19 9.65 7.80
CA ARG A 201 21.66 8.70 8.82
C ARG A 201 20.66 7.58 9.06
N HIS A 202 19.37 7.92 9.05
CA HIS A 202 18.26 6.99 9.11
C HIS A 202 17.16 7.37 8.14
N VAL A 203 16.49 6.38 7.57
CA VAL A 203 15.36 6.57 6.65
C VAL A 203 14.23 5.66 7.09
N THR A 204 13.03 6.21 7.29
CA THR A 204 11.86 5.40 7.58
C THR A 204 11.35 4.73 6.32
N ASP A 205 10.95 3.47 6.44
CA ASP A 205 10.10 2.78 5.47
C ASP A 205 8.79 2.46 6.19
N LYS A 206 7.82 3.37 6.04
CA LYS A 206 6.49 3.24 6.64
C LYS A 206 5.59 2.59 5.61
N MET A 207 5.68 1.27 5.50
CA MET A 207 4.75 0.44 4.73
C MET A 207 4.06 -0.52 5.71
N PRO A 208 2.80 -0.24 6.13
CA PRO A 208 2.16 -0.99 7.22
C PRO A 208 2.19 -2.50 6.97
N GLY A 209 1.87 -2.91 5.73
CA GLY A 209 1.85 -4.31 5.28
C GLY A 209 3.17 -5.09 5.42
N ASN A 210 4.31 -4.41 5.62
CA ASN A 210 5.59 -5.08 5.88
C ASN A 210 5.60 -5.86 7.21
N PHE A 211 4.58 -5.73 8.07
CA PHE A 211 4.45 -6.56 9.28
C PHE A 211 4.43 -8.06 8.98
N LEU A 212 3.94 -8.46 7.79
CA LEU A 212 3.97 -9.85 7.31
C LEU A 212 5.39 -10.35 6.96
N LEU A 213 6.35 -9.43 6.86
CA LEU A 213 7.71 -9.70 6.42
C LEU A 213 8.74 -9.51 7.53
N VAL A 214 8.34 -9.32 8.79
CA VAL A 214 9.26 -9.01 9.90
C VAL A 214 10.36 -10.07 10.07
N GLY A 215 10.01 -11.36 10.03
CA GLY A 215 10.99 -12.44 10.12
C GLY A 215 11.99 -12.43 8.95
N PHE A 216 11.51 -12.10 7.75
CA PHE A 216 12.35 -11.96 6.56
C PHE A 216 13.27 -10.73 6.65
N ILE A 217 12.73 -9.58 7.05
CA ILE A 217 13.47 -8.32 7.25
C ILE A 217 14.60 -8.55 8.25
N HIS A 218 14.33 -9.27 9.35
CA HIS A 218 15.35 -9.59 10.35
C HIS A 218 16.52 -10.40 9.79
N LEU A 219 16.26 -11.36 8.89
CA LEU A 219 17.33 -12.12 8.23
C LEU A 219 18.13 -11.27 7.24
N MET A 220 17.47 -10.46 6.41
CA MET A 220 18.16 -9.67 5.37
C MET A 220 18.89 -8.45 5.94
N LEU A 221 18.37 -7.82 6.99
CA LEU A 221 18.83 -6.55 7.56
C LEU A 221 18.79 -6.61 9.10
N PRO A 222 19.68 -7.38 9.75
CA PRO A 222 19.60 -7.63 11.19
C PRO A 222 19.85 -6.39 12.07
N LYS A 223 20.37 -5.30 11.50
CA LYS A 223 20.58 -4.03 12.19
C LYS A 223 19.49 -3.00 11.92
N ALA A 224 18.54 -3.26 11.01
CA ALA A 224 17.39 -2.39 10.81
C ALA A 224 16.50 -2.36 12.06
N LYS A 225 15.93 -1.20 12.37
CA LYS A 225 14.96 -1.06 13.46
C LYS A 225 13.57 -1.36 12.93
N ILE A 226 12.75 -2.06 13.71
CA ILE A 226 11.36 -2.36 13.39
C ILE A 226 10.49 -1.82 14.52
N ILE A 227 9.53 -0.96 14.17
CA ILE A 227 8.57 -0.34 15.08
C ILE A 227 7.18 -0.77 14.62
N HIS A 228 6.41 -1.36 15.53
CA HIS A 228 5.05 -1.88 15.31
C HIS A 228 4.06 -1.19 16.24
#